data_AF-A0A6H9LMV2-F1
#
_entry.id   AF-A0A6H9LMV2-F1
#
_cell.length_a   1.000
_cell.length_b   1.000
_cell.length_c   1.000
_cell.angle_alpha   90.00
_cell.angle_beta   90.00
_cell.angle_gamma   90.00
#
_symmetry.space_group_name_H-M   'P 1'
#
loop_
_entity.id
_entity.type
_entity.pdbx_description
1 polymer ?
#
loop_
_entity_poly.entity_id
_entity_poly.type
_entity_poly.pdbx_seq_one_letter_code
_entity_poly.pdbx_strand_id
1 'polypeptide(L)'
;MITTNLYGPYELTAKEIDRVVQNVSPGAYALGKVKEGVFYVSRIGRSDNDINNRLHDYVGDYVHFKYRYYDTKKAAFEKECSLYHDFEPPDNVIHPDRPNGTYYSCPISSCDY
;
A
#
# COMPACT_ATOMS: atom_id res chain seq x y z
N MET A 1 -3.02 7.61 17.64
CA MET A 1 -2.29 7.69 16.36
C MET A 1 -2.87 6.64 15.43
N ILE A 2 -3.18 7.00 14.19
CA ILE A 2 -3.65 6.05 13.19
C ILE A 2 -2.47 5.16 12.79
N THR A 3 -2.70 3.85 12.68
CA THR A 3 -1.67 2.89 12.29
C THR A 3 -2.09 2.20 11.00
N THR A 4 -1.14 1.90 10.13
CA THR A 4 -1.47 1.28 8.84
C THR A 4 -2.01 -0.15 8.98
N ASN A 5 -1.70 -0.83 10.10
CA ASN A 5 -1.90 -2.27 10.26
C ASN A 5 -1.27 -3.06 9.08
N LEU A 6 -0.11 -2.63 8.62
CA LEU A 6 0.73 -3.30 7.62
C LEU A 6 2.03 -3.77 8.31
N TYR A 7 2.64 -4.84 7.80
CA TYR A 7 3.92 -5.36 8.30
C TYR A 7 5.07 -4.44 7.91
N GLY A 8 6.02 -4.24 8.82
CA GLY A 8 7.17 -3.36 8.65
C GLY A 8 7.20 -2.18 9.65
N PRO A 9 8.06 -1.17 9.42
CA PRO A 9 8.70 -0.86 8.15
C PRO A 9 9.90 -1.75 7.81
N TYR A 10 10.10 -2.00 6.52
CA TYR A 10 11.29 -2.62 5.93
C TYR A 10 11.99 -1.61 5.02
N GLU A 11 13.29 -1.78 4.77
CA GLU A 11 14.01 -0.99 3.78
C GLU A 11 13.48 -1.30 2.38
N LEU A 12 13.23 -0.27 1.55
CA LEU A 12 12.76 -0.45 0.18
C LEU A 12 13.95 -0.71 -0.75
N THR A 13 14.48 -1.93 -0.68
CA THR A 13 15.51 -2.44 -1.58
C THR A 13 15.02 -3.74 -2.22
N ALA A 14 15.46 -4.04 -3.45
CA ALA A 14 15.08 -5.28 -4.13
C ALA A 14 15.33 -6.53 -3.26
N LYS A 15 16.52 -6.60 -2.65
CA LYS A 15 16.90 -7.69 -1.74
C LYS A 15 15.95 -7.84 -0.56
N GLU A 16 15.57 -6.73 0.07
CA GLU A 16 14.70 -6.79 1.25
C GLU A 16 13.25 -7.11 0.86
N ILE A 17 12.77 -6.58 -0.27
CA ILE A 17 11.46 -6.93 -0.84
C ILE A 17 11.39 -8.44 -1.09
N ASP A 18 12.35 -9.01 -1.81
CA ASP A 18 12.39 -10.46 -2.10
C ASP A 18 12.50 -11.32 -0.84
N ARG A 19 13.19 -10.82 0.19
CA ARG A 19 13.34 -11.52 1.46
C ARG A 19 12.01 -11.60 2.22
N VAL A 20 11.26 -10.51 2.29
CA VAL A 20 10.08 -10.40 3.16
C VAL A 20 8.76 -10.61 2.43
N VAL A 21 8.68 -10.31 1.13
CA VAL A 21 7.49 -10.40 0.29
C VAL A 21 7.59 -11.60 -0.65
N GLN A 22 7.47 -12.80 -0.10
CA GLN A 22 7.74 -14.05 -0.81
C GLN A 22 6.58 -14.59 -1.66
N ASN A 23 5.34 -14.14 -1.44
CA ASN A 23 4.17 -14.68 -2.11
C ASN A 23 3.72 -13.77 -3.27
N VAL A 24 3.45 -14.38 -4.42
CA VAL A 24 2.68 -13.74 -5.50
C VAL A 24 1.22 -13.66 -5.06
N SER A 25 0.80 -12.49 -4.61
CA SER A 25 -0.52 -12.27 -4.01
C SER A 25 -0.95 -10.81 -4.16
N PRO A 26 -2.28 -10.54 -4.20
CA PRO A 26 -2.78 -9.19 -3.99
C PRO A 26 -2.28 -8.63 -2.66
N GLY A 27 -2.09 -7.32 -2.60
CA GLY A 27 -1.61 -6.69 -1.38
C GLY A 27 -1.79 -5.19 -1.38
N ALA A 28 -1.79 -4.59 -0.20
CA ALA A 28 -1.71 -3.15 -0.02
C ALA A 28 -0.35 -2.78 0.61
N TYR A 29 0.18 -1.62 0.25
CA TYR A 29 1.44 -1.10 0.76
C TYR A 29 1.36 0.39 1.11
N ALA A 30 2.30 0.81 1.97
CA ALA A 30 2.58 2.20 2.24
C ALA A 30 4.09 2.42 2.07
N LEU A 31 4.48 3.45 1.33
CA LEU A 31 5.87 3.87 1.14
C LEU A 31 6.13 5.15 1.94
N GLY A 32 7.37 5.33 2.37
CA GLY A 32 7.75 6.53 3.09
C GLY A 32 9.12 6.41 3.74
N LYS A 33 9.26 7.00 4.92
CA LYS A 33 10.52 7.03 5.67
C LYS A 33 10.31 6.92 7.17
N VAL A 34 11.28 6.34 7.86
CA VAL A 34 11.34 6.35 9.32
C VAL A 34 12.16 7.55 9.78
N LYS A 35 11.59 8.36 10.66
CA LYS A 35 12.30 9.43 11.38
C LYS A 35 11.94 9.33 12.86
N GLU A 36 12.95 9.30 13.73
CA GLU A 36 12.75 9.23 15.19
C GLU A 36 11.86 8.04 15.63
N GLY A 37 11.99 6.90 14.95
CA GLY A 37 11.19 5.69 15.22
C GLY A 37 9.75 5.72 14.69
N VAL A 38 9.33 6.82 14.07
CA VAL A 38 8.00 6.98 13.48
C VAL A 38 8.07 6.79 11.96
N PHE A 39 7.16 5.99 11.42
CA PHE A 39 7.01 5.81 9.97
C PHE A 39 6.07 6.88 9.41
N TYR A 40 6.61 7.77 8.58
CA TYR A 40 5.87 8.80 7.87
C TYR A 40 5.46 8.28 6.50
N VAL A 41 4.16 8.19 6.27
CA VAL A 41 3.56 7.76 4.99
C VAL A 41 3.71 8.89 3.96
N SER A 42 4.22 8.54 2.78
CA SER A 42 4.34 9.44 1.63
C SER A 42 3.43 9.01 0.48
N ARG A 43 3.33 7.69 0.25
CA ARG A 43 2.47 7.09 -0.76
C ARG A 43 1.76 5.86 -0.22
N ILE A 44 0.52 5.65 -0.64
CA ILE A 44 -0.23 4.41 -0.43
C ILE A 44 -0.54 3.78 -1.77
N GLY A 45 -0.52 2.45 -1.84
CA GLY A 45 -0.86 1.76 -3.06
C GLY A 45 -1.32 0.32 -2.81
N ARG A 46 -1.69 -0.36 -3.89
CA ARG A 46 -1.93 -1.79 -3.91
C ARG A 46 -1.34 -2.47 -5.14
N SER A 47 -1.34 -3.79 -5.11
CA SER A 47 -1.27 -4.64 -6.30
C SER A 47 -2.43 -5.63 -6.28
N ASP A 48 -3.04 -5.83 -7.44
CA ASP A 48 -4.16 -6.77 -7.59
C ASP A 48 -3.71 -8.24 -7.73
N ASN A 49 -2.42 -8.49 -8.00
CA ASN A 49 -1.90 -9.83 -8.31
C ASN A 49 -0.54 -10.14 -7.65
N ASP A 50 0.39 -9.19 -7.68
CA ASP A 50 1.77 -9.40 -7.22
C ASP A 50 2.30 -8.13 -6.55
N ILE A 51 2.23 -8.09 -5.23
CA ILE A 51 2.75 -6.96 -4.45
C ILE A 51 4.28 -6.91 -4.40
N ASN A 52 4.98 -8.04 -4.55
CA ASN A 52 6.43 -8.04 -4.61
C ASN A 52 6.90 -7.26 -5.86
N ASN A 53 6.40 -7.65 -7.03
CA ASN A 53 6.77 -6.99 -8.28
C ASN A 53 6.40 -5.49 -8.24
N ARG A 54 5.22 -5.17 -7.69
CA ARG A 54 4.78 -3.77 -7.56
C ARG A 54 5.69 -2.92 -6.67
N LEU A 55 6.27 -3.48 -5.61
CA LEU A 55 7.19 -2.73 -4.74
C LEU A 55 8.52 -2.43 -5.44
N HIS A 56 8.95 -3.28 -6.37
CA HIS A 56 10.17 -3.07 -7.15
C HIS A 56 10.10 -1.81 -8.03
N ASP A 57 8.91 -1.43 -8.50
CA ASP A 57 8.68 -0.20 -9.28
C ASP A 57 9.12 1.08 -8.54
N TYR A 58 9.28 1.02 -7.21
CA TYR A 58 9.57 2.18 -6.36
C TYR A 58 10.96 2.15 -5.72
N VAL A 59 11.77 1.13 -6.02
CA VAL A 59 13.15 1.03 -5.49
C VAL A 59 13.97 2.21 -6.02
N GLY A 60 14.54 2.99 -5.09
CA GLY A 60 15.30 4.20 -5.40
C GLY A 60 14.51 5.50 -5.20
N ASP A 61 13.17 5.44 -5.21
CA ASP A 61 12.31 6.62 -5.03
C ASP A 61 11.93 6.84 -3.55
N TYR A 62 11.82 5.75 -2.78
CA TYR A 62 11.46 5.78 -1.37
C TYR A 62 12.44 4.96 -0.52
N VAL A 63 12.45 5.21 0.79
CA VAL A 63 13.43 4.60 1.69
C VAL A 63 12.88 3.34 2.36
N HIS A 64 11.61 3.37 2.76
CA HIS A 64 10.99 2.29 3.53
C HIS A 64 9.60 1.97 2.98
N PHE A 65 9.17 0.74 3.22
CA PHE A 65 7.80 0.31 2.95
C PHE A 65 7.21 -0.50 4.10
N LYS A 66 5.88 -0.52 4.13
CA LYS A 66 5.08 -1.51 4.85
C LYS A 66 4.15 -2.20 3.87
N TYR A 67 3.80 -3.45 4.13
CA TYR A 67 2.91 -4.20 3.24
C TYR A 67 2.04 -5.22 4.00
N ARG A 68 0.99 -5.71 3.36
CA ARG A 68 0.23 -6.89 3.80
C ARG A 68 -0.43 -7.57 2.60
N TYR A 69 -0.46 -8.90 2.61
CA TYR A 69 -1.20 -9.71 1.64
C TYR A 69 -2.70 -9.69 1.91
N TYR A 70 -3.47 -9.89 0.84
CA TYR A 70 -4.91 -10.03 0.90
C TYR A 70 -5.37 -11.16 -0.03
N ASP A 71 -6.39 -11.90 0.39
CA ASP A 71 -6.91 -13.05 -0.36
C ASP A 71 -7.56 -12.64 -1.69
N THR A 72 -7.97 -11.37 -1.81
CA THR A 72 -8.62 -10.86 -3.02
C THR A 72 -8.16 -9.44 -3.35
N LYS A 73 -8.18 -9.09 -4.63
CA LYS A 73 -7.99 -7.71 -5.11
C LYS A 73 -9.01 -6.73 -4.52
N LYS A 74 -10.23 -7.20 -4.17
CA LYS A 74 -11.24 -6.40 -3.48
C LYS A 74 -10.74 -5.96 -2.09
N ALA A 75 -10.27 -6.91 -1.29
CA ALA A 75 -9.79 -6.61 0.05
C ALA A 75 -8.52 -5.74 0.03
N ALA A 76 -7.63 -5.94 -0.96
CA ALA A 76 -6.49 -5.04 -1.18
C ALA A 76 -6.93 -3.61 -1.53
N PHE A 77 -7.91 -3.46 -2.42
CA PHE A 77 -8.51 -2.17 -2.79
C PHE A 77 -9.19 -1.47 -1.60
N GLU A 78 -10.04 -2.17 -0.87
CA GLU A 78 -10.70 -1.62 0.33
C GLU A 78 -9.66 -1.16 1.35
N LYS A 79 -8.57 -1.93 1.53
CA LYS A 79 -7.49 -1.51 2.42
C LYS A 79 -6.77 -0.26 1.93
N GLU A 80 -6.45 -0.19 0.64
CA GLU A 80 -5.81 0.98 0.05
C GLU A 80 -6.67 2.24 0.23
N CYS A 81 -7.97 2.16 -0.05
CA CYS A 81 -8.92 3.25 0.19
C CYS A 81 -8.95 3.68 1.65
N SER A 82 -9.06 2.74 2.58
CA SER A 82 -9.01 3.05 4.02
C SER A 82 -7.73 3.78 4.39
N LEU A 83 -6.57 3.29 3.95
CA LEU A 83 -5.29 3.93 4.21
C LEU A 83 -5.20 5.32 3.56
N TYR A 84 -5.68 5.46 2.33
CA TYR A 84 -5.66 6.73 1.60
C TYR A 84 -6.42 7.81 2.38
N HIS A 85 -7.63 7.49 2.86
CA HIS A 85 -8.44 8.41 3.65
C HIS A 85 -7.90 8.64 5.07
N ASP A 86 -7.24 7.65 5.66
CA ASP A 86 -6.61 7.76 6.99
C ASP A 86 -5.38 8.68 7.01
N PHE A 87 -4.61 8.70 5.91
CA PHE A 87 -3.29 9.35 5.86
C PHE A 87 -3.19 10.53 4.89
N GLU A 88 -4.14 10.69 3.96
CA GLU A 88 -4.13 11.73 2.92
C GLU A 88 -2.73 11.89 2.28
N PRO A 89 -2.20 10.81 1.66
CA PRO A 89 -0.79 10.72 1.31
C PRO A 89 -0.36 11.82 0.32
N PRO A 90 0.73 12.55 0.61
CA PRO A 90 1.11 13.73 -0.18
C PRO A 90 1.52 13.41 -1.62
N ASP A 91 2.03 12.20 -1.91
CA ASP A 91 2.59 11.87 -3.22
C ASP A 91 1.60 11.14 -4.14
N ASN A 92 0.39 10.83 -3.68
CA ASN A 92 -0.65 10.24 -4.51
C ASN A 92 -2.05 10.69 -4.10
N VAL A 93 -2.35 11.96 -4.39
CA VAL A 93 -3.60 12.68 -4.06
C VAL A 93 -4.84 12.28 -4.87
N ILE A 94 -4.71 11.34 -5.80
CA ILE A 94 -5.84 10.83 -6.57
C ILE A 94 -6.37 9.61 -5.81
N HIS A 95 -7.68 9.60 -5.56
CA HIS A 95 -8.34 8.48 -4.90
C HIS A 95 -8.03 7.16 -5.64
N PRO A 96 -7.83 6.05 -4.93
CA PRO A 96 -7.58 4.77 -5.57
C PRO A 96 -8.65 4.37 -6.60
N ASP A 97 -8.22 4.02 -7.80
CA ASP A 97 -9.11 3.45 -8.80
C ASP A 97 -9.45 2.00 -8.44
N ARG A 98 -10.71 1.61 -8.63
CA ARG A 98 -11.13 0.21 -8.49
C ARG A 98 -10.41 -0.71 -9.48
N PRO A 99 -10.21 -1.99 -9.17
CA PRO A 99 -9.65 -2.96 -10.11
C PRO A 99 -10.43 -3.04 -11.43
N ASN A 100 -9.72 -3.23 -12.55
CA ASN A 100 -10.32 -3.33 -13.88
C ASN A 100 -11.38 -4.45 -13.95
N GLY A 101 -12.50 -4.14 -14.62
CA GLY A 101 -13.61 -5.06 -14.81
C GLY A 101 -14.42 -5.35 -13.55
N THR A 102 -14.34 -4.50 -12.53
CA THR A 102 -15.10 -4.63 -11.28
C THR A 102 -16.06 -3.47 -11.07
N TYR A 103 -17.02 -3.69 -10.16
CA TYR A 103 -17.96 -2.68 -9.67
C TYR A 103 -17.75 -2.42 -8.18
N TYR A 104 -16.51 -2.55 -7.69
CA TYR A 104 -16.21 -2.29 -6.28
C TYR A 104 -16.32 -0.79 -6.01
N SER A 105 -16.89 -0.46 -4.85
CA SER A 105 -17.00 0.90 -4.33
C SER A 105 -16.03 1.10 -3.17
N CYS A 106 -15.62 2.34 -2.95
CA CYS A 106 -14.85 2.70 -1.76
C CYS A 106 -15.61 2.25 -0.48
N PRO A 107 -14.93 1.66 0.53
CA PRO A 107 -15.59 1.24 1.77
C PRO A 107 -15.89 2.41 2.72
N ILE A 108 -15.40 3.62 2.41
CA ILE A 108 -15.64 4.81 3.23
C ILE A 108 -17.02 5.36 2.90
N SER A 109 -17.94 5.35 3.88
CA SER A 109 -19.35 5.68 3.67
C SER A 109 -19.62 7.11 3.18
N SER A 110 -18.69 8.04 3.39
CA SER A 110 -18.76 9.43 2.91
C SER A 110 -18.00 9.66 1.59
N CYS A 111 -17.53 8.59 0.94
CA CYS A 111 -16.80 8.66 -0.32
C CYS A 111 -17.69 8.15 -1.46
N ASP A 112 -17.89 8.98 -2.48
CA ASP A 112 -18.77 8.68 -3.62
C ASP A 112 -18.03 8.00 -4.81
N TYR A 113 -16.80 7.51 -4.61
CA TYR A 113 -15.96 6.85 -5.64
C TYR A 113 -16.20 5.34 -5.77
#